data_AF-A0A067JCY2-F1
#
_entry.id   AF-A0A067JCY2-F1
#
_cell.length_a   1.000
_cell.length_b   1.000
_cell.length_c   1.000
_cell.angle_alpha   90.00
_cell.angle_beta   90.00
_cell.angle_gamma   90.00
#
_symmetry.space_group_name_H-M   'P 1'
#
loop_
_entity.id
_entity.type
_entity.pdbx_description
1 polymer ?
#
loop_
_entity_poly.entity_id
_entity_poly.type
_entity_poly.pdbx_seq_one_letter_code
_entity_poly.pdbx_strand_id
1 'polypeptide(L)' 'MRRVFGVKKDKEPPPSIQDASDRINKRGNSVEDKIKKLDAELTRYREQIKKTRPGPAQEAIKARAMRVLKQKRM' A
#
# COMPACT_ATOMS: atom_id res chain seq x y z
N MET A 1 -15.35 18.72 39.41
CA MET A 1 -14.24 19.57 38.92
C MET A 1 -12.90 18.90 39.26
N ARG A 2 -12.42 17.94 38.45
CA ARG A 2 -11.05 17.42 38.56
C ARG A 2 -10.15 18.28 37.68
N ARG A 3 -9.19 18.93 38.32
CA ARG A 3 -8.41 20.06 37.83
C ARG A 3 -7.55 19.68 36.61
N VAL A 4 -7.69 20.52 35.60
CA VAL A 4 -7.07 20.56 34.27
C VAL A 4 -5.54 20.67 34.22
N PHE A 5 -4.82 20.56 35.35
CA PHE A 5 -3.36 20.60 35.36
C PHE A 5 -2.81 19.67 36.43
N GLY A 6 -2.02 18.67 36.03
CA GLY A 6 -1.15 17.92 36.95
C GLY A 6 -1.45 16.44 37.19
N VAL A 7 -2.46 15.84 36.55
CA VAL A 7 -2.52 14.36 36.51
C VAL A 7 -1.56 13.91 35.42
N LYS A 8 -0.39 13.37 35.80
CA LYS A 8 0.45 12.61 34.86
C LYS A 8 -0.47 11.56 34.25
N LYS A 9 -0.72 11.63 32.93
CA LYS A 9 -1.24 10.48 32.19
C LYS A 9 -0.41 9.29 32.63
N ASP A 10 -1.05 8.16 32.97
CA ASP A 10 -0.35 6.90 33.11
C ASP A 10 0.61 6.79 31.93
N LYS A 11 1.91 6.83 32.24
CA LYS A 11 2.94 6.71 31.20
C LYS A 11 2.76 5.30 30.69
N GLU A 12 2.04 5.17 29.58
CA GLU A 12 2.20 4.03 28.69
C GLU A 12 3.71 3.78 28.57
N PRO A 13 4.15 2.53 28.72
CA PRO A 13 5.57 2.22 28.70
C PRO A 13 6.20 2.91 27.48
N PRO A 14 7.37 3.56 27.66
CA PRO A 14 8.02 4.25 26.57
C PRO A 14 8.07 3.30 25.38
N PRO A 15 7.68 3.75 24.16
CA PRO A 15 7.56 2.88 23.01
C PRO A 15 8.82 2.04 22.89
N SER A 16 8.66 0.74 23.11
CA SER A 16 9.80 -0.14 23.25
C SER A 16 10.45 -0.34 21.89
N ILE A 17 11.72 -0.74 21.89
CA ILE A 17 12.40 -1.14 20.64
C ILE A 17 11.62 -2.27 19.97
N GLN A 18 10.96 -3.13 20.75
CA GLN A 18 10.01 -4.14 20.28
C GLN A 18 8.80 -3.52 19.55
N ASP A 19 8.11 -2.53 20.14
CA ASP A 19 6.96 -1.87 19.49
C ASP A 19 7.36 -1.17 18.17
N ALA A 20 8.56 -0.57 18.14
CA ALA A 20 9.11 0.01 16.92
C ALA A 20 9.40 -1.06 15.86
N SER A 21 9.97 -2.20 16.28
CA SER A 21 10.27 -3.35 15.41
C SER A 21 8.99 -3.97 14.84
N ASP A 22 7.95 -4.13 15.67
CA ASP A 22 6.66 -4.68 15.25
C ASP A 22 5.95 -3.75 14.26
N ARG A 23 6.01 -2.43 14.47
CA ARG A 23 5.50 -1.45 13.50
C ARG A 23 6.27 -1.50 12.18
N ILE A 24 7.58 -1.69 12.21
CA ILE A 24 8.41 -1.82 10.99
C ILE A 24 8.04 -3.11 10.26
N ASN A 25 7.96 -4.25 10.95
CA ASN A 25 7.57 -5.54 10.37
C ASN A 25 6.17 -5.49 9.76
N LYS A 26 5.19 -4.89 10.47
CA LYS A 26 3.82 -4.72 9.96
C LYS A 26 3.77 -3.85 8.71
N ARG A 27 4.60 -2.79 8.64
CA ARG A 27 4.73 -1.96 7.45
C ARG A 27 5.39 -2.72 6.30
N GLY A 28 6.46 -3.47 6.56
CA GLY A 28 7.15 -4.30 5.57
C GLY A 28 6.20 -5.29 4.91
N ASN A 29 5.50 -6.09 5.73
CA ASN A 29 4.52 -7.06 5.26
C ASN A 29 3.40 -6.39 4.44
N SER A 30 2.89 -5.24 4.88
CA SER A 30 1.87 -4.51 4.14
C SER A 30 2.36 -3.99 2.78
N VAL A 31 3.64 -3.65 2.65
CA VAL A 31 4.22 -3.20 1.37
C VAL A 31 4.40 -4.38 0.43
N GLU A 32 4.93 -5.50 0.92
CA GLU A 32 5.06 -6.73 0.13
C GLU A 32 3.71 -7.22 -0.42
N ASP A 33 2.67 -7.23 0.42
CA ASP A 33 1.33 -7.64 -0.01
C ASP A 33 0.74 -6.69 -1.05
N LYS A 34 1.01 -5.38 -0.94
CA LYS A 34 0.61 -4.40 -1.96
C LYS A 34 1.34 -4.64 -3.28
N ILE A 35 2.66 -4.87 -3.25
CA ILE A 35 3.45 -5.15 -4.45
C ILE A 35 2.94 -6.41 -5.13
N LYS A 36 2.70 -7.50 -4.38
CA LYS A 36 2.14 -8.75 -4.92
C LYS A 36 0.79 -8.54 -5.61
N LYS A 37 -0.10 -7.73 -5.01
CA LYS A 37 -1.40 -7.38 -5.61
C LYS A 37 -1.25 -6.57 -6.90
N LEU A 38 -0.39 -5.56 -6.91
CA LEU A 38 -0.12 -4.76 -8.11
C LEU A 38 0.46 -5.62 -9.23
N ASP A 39 1.33 -6.58 -8.92
CA ASP A 39 1.90 -7.49 -9.91
C ASP A 39 0.88 -8.47 -10.50
N ALA A 40 -0.04 -8.97 -9.69
CA ALA A 40 -1.17 -9.76 -10.17
C ALA A 40 -2.06 -8.94 -11.12
N GLU A 41 -2.33 -7.66 -10.81
CA GLU A 41 -3.11 -6.77 -11.68
C GLU A 41 -2.39 -6.46 -12.99
N LEU A 42 -1.08 -6.17 -12.95
CA LEU A 42 -0.28 -5.93 -14.15
C LEU A 42 -0.27 -7.14 -15.09
N THR A 43 -0.22 -8.35 -14.53
CA THR A 43 -0.27 -9.59 -15.31
C THR A 43 -1.61 -9.73 -16.05
N ARG A 44 -2.73 -9.44 -15.36
CA ARG A 44 -4.07 -9.41 -15.98
C ARG A 44 -4.17 -8.38 -17.10
N TYR A 45 -3.68 -7.15 -16.87
CA TYR A 45 -3.69 -6.13 -17.91
C TYR A 45 -2.83 -6.50 -19.11
N ARG A 46 -1.69 -7.16 -18.90
CA ARG A 46 -0.83 -7.66 -19.99
C ARG A 46 -1.57 -8.68 -20.87
N GLU A 47 -2.30 -9.60 -20.27
CA GLU A 47 -3.12 -10.56 -21.01
C GLU A 47 -4.28 -9.91 -21.75
N GLN A 48 -4.97 -8.96 -21.11
CA GLN A 48 -6.05 -8.20 -21.74
C GLN A 48 -5.54 -7.39 -22.95
N ILE A 49 -4.38 -6.74 -22.85
CA ILE A 49 -3.78 -5.98 -23.96
C ILE A 49 -3.44 -6.91 -25.13
N LYS A 50 -2.95 -8.13 -24.87
CA LYS A 50 -2.64 -9.12 -25.92
C LYS A 50 -3.91 -9.61 -26.64
N LYS A 51 -5.01 -9.79 -25.91
CA LYS A 51 -6.28 -10.29 -26.47
C LYS A 51 -7.12 -9.18 -27.13
N THR A 52 -6.89 -7.92 -26.79
CA THR A 52 -7.68 -6.79 -27.31
C THR A 52 -7.06 -6.25 -28.60
N ARG A 53 -7.89 -6.12 -29.64
CA ARG A 53 -7.49 -5.51 -30.92
C ARG A 53 -7.06 -4.03 -30.70
N PRO A 54 -6.06 -3.52 -31.44
CA PRO A 54 -5.68 -2.11 -31.37
C PRO A 54 -6.88 -1.20 -31.65
N GLY A 55 -7.12 -0.28 -30.71
CA GLY A 55 -8.25 0.65 -30.72
C GLY A 55 -8.51 1.27 -29.34
N PRO A 56 -9.61 2.05 -29.20
CA PRO A 56 -9.91 2.80 -27.97
C PRO A 56 -10.00 1.93 -26.72
N ALA A 57 -10.50 0.70 -26.87
CA ALA A 57 -10.57 -0.27 -25.78
C ALA A 57 -9.18 -0.68 -25.27
N GLN A 58 -8.21 -0.90 -26.17
CA GLN A 58 -6.84 -1.26 -25.79
C GLN A 58 -6.11 -0.07 -25.14
N GLU A 59 -6.35 1.15 -25.60
CA GLU A 59 -5.79 2.37 -25.00
C GLU A 59 -6.32 2.60 -23.57
N ALA A 60 -7.61 2.36 -23.33
CA ALA A 60 -8.18 2.42 -21.98
C ALA A 60 -7.52 1.42 -21.02
N ILE A 61 -7.25 0.19 -21.48
CA ILE A 61 -6.55 -0.83 -20.70
C ILE A 61 -5.10 -0.42 -20.44
N LYS A 62 -4.40 0.11 -21.45
CA LYS A 62 -3.03 0.66 -21.30
C LYS A 62 -2.99 1.80 -20.29
N ALA A 63 -3.94 2.74 -20.34
CA ALA A 63 -4.02 3.85 -19.40
C ALA A 63 -4.23 3.37 -17.95
N ARG A 64 -5.05 2.33 -17.75
CA ARG A 64 -5.21 1.68 -16.44
C ARG A 64 -3.93 1.01 -15.98
N ALA A 65 -3.27 0.23 -16.85
CA ALA A 65 -1.99 -0.41 -16.55
C ALA A 65 -0.89 0.60 -16.18
N MET A 66 -0.84 1.76 -16.86
CA MET A 66 0.12 2.84 -16.55
C MET A 66 -0.08 3.43 -15.15
N ARG A 67 -1.33 3.51 -14.66
CA ARG A 67 -1.60 3.96 -13.27
C ARG A 67 -1.06 2.95 -12.26
N VAL A 68 -1.25 1.66 -12.50
CA VAL A 68 -0.74 0.59 -11.63
C VAL A 68 0.80 0.55 -11.63
N LEU A 69 1.43 0.73 -12.80
CA LEU A 69 2.90 0.87 -12.88
C LEU A 69 3.41 2.08 -12.09
N LYS A 70 2.71 3.21 -12.15
CA LYS A 70 3.06 4.40 -11.36
C LYS A 70 2.91 4.15 -9.85
N GLN A 71 1.89 3.39 -9.44
CA GLN A 71 1.70 2.98 -8.04
C GLN A 71 2.77 2.01 -7.55
N LYS A 72 3.31 1.15 -8.43
CA LYS A 72 4.41 0.24 -8.09
C LYS A 72 5.77 0.95 -7.98
N ARG A 73 5.94 2.08 -8.69
CA ARG A 73 7.20 2.86 -8.71
C ARG A 73 7.31 3.88 -7.56
N MET A 74 6.17 4.28 -6.97
CA MET A 74 6.14 5.02 -5.69
C MET A 74 6.25 4.04 -4.52
#